data_AF-A0A3R6Z0A5-F1
#
_entry.id   AF-A0A3R6Z0A5-F1
#
_cell.length_a   1.000
_cell.length_b   1.000
_cell.length_c   1.000
_cell.angle_alpha   90.00
_cell.angle_beta   90.00
_cell.angle_gamma   90.00
#
_symmetry.space_group_name_H-M   'P 1'
#
loop_
_entity.id
_entity.type
_entity.pdbx_description
1 polymer ?
#
loop_
_entity_poly.entity_id
_entity_poly.type
_entity_poly.pdbx_seq_one_letter_code
_entity_poly.pdbx_strand_id
1 'polypeptide(L)'
;MGHLGRAKKQLAQDSDLLKKQDRLLSAAEEKEKQHRRVVQQQQARRKLDSQIAAHKRDAVDKIAKLERKHALSISSERHQARFLQTVSPIPIFYLPARHTKETQALVDASMEAIEEKILAQRREIDAKKRSIEAESQRKIEALEAELARLVDTKPGDGPRDDVPTDVTTSPRDIASPSENDDVVQADEPSNRDDESEANEAKKDATVRDDNSPAAVEGASAQATPLSPQGASSSVEKPPSPVKKSPSPVKMPSPAKTPPSPVKAPSAEQQESCDDAIESKQEVSEGMDDDAKTESVEGDHAETKDASAAPALIPSKLKVVELRQHLKARGLDTKGLKDDLVKRLEQALAN
;
A
#
# COMPACT_ATOMS: atom_id res chain seq x y z
N MET A 1 63.26 71.71 -13.70
CA MET A 1 62.75 70.92 -12.55
C MET A 1 61.42 70.17 -12.79
N GLY A 2 60.69 70.35 -13.91
CA GLY A 2 59.30 69.86 -14.04
C GLY A 2 59.06 68.33 -14.06
N HIS A 3 60.05 67.50 -14.39
CA HIS A 3 59.83 66.06 -14.65
C HIS A 3 59.44 65.26 -13.39
N LEU A 4 60.10 65.49 -12.25
CA LEU A 4 59.78 64.85 -10.98
C LEU A 4 58.34 65.11 -10.52
N GLY A 5 57.80 66.31 -10.81
CA GLY A 5 56.41 66.65 -10.52
C GLY A 5 55.39 65.91 -11.38
N ARG A 6 55.77 65.49 -12.61
CA ARG A 6 54.93 64.62 -13.46
C ARG A 6 54.97 63.18 -12.96
N ALA A 7 56.17 62.64 -12.69
CA ALA A 7 56.33 61.29 -12.16
C ALA A 7 55.56 61.05 -10.85
N LYS A 8 55.61 61.98 -9.89
CA LYS A 8 54.82 61.89 -8.65
C LYS A 8 53.30 61.93 -8.87
N LYS A 9 52.82 62.69 -9.87
CA LYS A 9 51.39 62.71 -10.22
C LYS A 9 50.94 61.40 -10.86
N GLN A 10 51.78 60.83 -11.74
CA GLN A 10 51.50 59.55 -12.39
C GLN A 10 51.44 58.42 -11.36
N LEU A 11 52.45 58.28 -10.48
CA LEU A 11 52.44 57.30 -9.39
C LEU A 11 51.22 57.42 -8.46
N ALA A 12 50.72 58.64 -8.21
CA ALA A 12 49.49 58.83 -7.45
C ALA A 12 48.27 58.29 -8.20
N GLN A 13 48.13 58.62 -9.49
CA GLN A 13 47.07 58.12 -10.37
C GLN A 13 47.10 56.59 -10.50
N ASP A 14 48.28 56.00 -10.67
CA ASP A 14 48.50 54.55 -10.74
C ASP A 14 48.10 53.88 -9.41
N SER A 15 48.45 54.48 -8.26
CA SER A 15 48.01 53.97 -6.95
C SER A 15 46.49 54.01 -6.78
N ASP A 16 45.81 55.02 -7.34
CA ASP A 16 44.35 55.13 -7.30
C ASP A 16 43.65 54.26 -8.36
N LEU A 17 44.37 53.80 -9.39
CA LEU A 17 43.91 52.78 -10.32
C LEU A 17 43.98 51.39 -9.67
N LEU A 18 45.10 51.06 -9.04
CA LEU A 18 45.28 49.79 -8.31
C LEU A 18 44.23 49.63 -7.20
N LYS A 19 44.06 50.64 -6.32
CA LYS A 19 42.99 50.65 -5.29
C LYS A 19 41.58 50.45 -5.85
N LYS A 20 41.31 50.80 -7.13
CA LYS A 20 40.02 50.54 -7.78
C LYS A 20 39.94 49.11 -8.31
N GLN A 21 41.04 48.57 -8.83
CA GLN A 21 41.13 47.16 -9.24
C GLN A 21 40.97 46.24 -8.03
N ASP A 22 41.69 46.50 -6.92
CA ASP A 22 41.56 45.75 -5.66
C ASP A 22 40.10 45.73 -5.17
N ARG A 23 39.44 46.91 -5.12
CA ARG A 23 38.03 47.03 -4.74
C ARG A 23 37.08 46.30 -5.69
N LEU A 24 37.38 46.26 -6.99
CA LEU A 24 36.58 45.53 -7.97
C LEU A 24 36.75 44.02 -7.82
N LEU A 25 37.95 43.54 -7.51
CA LEU A 25 38.24 42.12 -7.23
C LEU A 25 37.55 41.68 -5.92
N SER A 26 37.74 42.40 -4.81
CA SER A 26 37.03 42.09 -3.56
C SER A 26 35.51 42.13 -3.71
N ALA A 27 34.97 43.11 -4.45
CA ALA A 27 33.52 43.18 -4.73
C ALA A 27 33.03 42.09 -5.71
N ALA A 28 33.91 41.42 -6.44
CA ALA A 28 33.58 40.24 -7.24
C ALA A 28 33.63 38.97 -6.38
N GLU A 29 34.67 38.80 -5.56
CA GLU A 29 34.80 37.72 -4.58
C GLU A 29 33.64 37.70 -3.57
N GLU A 30 33.23 38.87 -3.07
CA GLU A 30 32.05 39.02 -2.21
C GLU A 30 30.77 38.54 -2.90
N LYS A 31 30.57 38.87 -4.18
CA LYS A 31 29.42 38.42 -4.98
C LYS A 31 29.45 36.93 -5.25
N GLU A 32 30.62 36.35 -5.56
CA GLU A 32 30.76 34.90 -5.72
C GLU A 32 30.48 34.18 -4.41
N LYS A 33 31.00 34.69 -3.28
CA LYS A 33 30.77 34.16 -1.93
C LYS A 33 29.30 34.26 -1.53
N GLN A 34 28.60 35.33 -1.88
CA GLN A 34 27.14 35.47 -1.73
C GLN A 34 26.39 34.45 -2.61
N HIS A 35 26.74 34.34 -3.89
CA HIS A 35 26.12 33.38 -4.81
C HIS A 35 26.30 31.93 -4.34
N ARG A 36 27.52 31.55 -3.94
CA ARG A 36 27.84 30.22 -3.39
C ARG A 36 27.03 29.90 -2.14
N ARG A 37 26.87 30.87 -1.23
CA ARG A 37 26.01 30.76 -0.05
C ARG A 37 24.53 30.55 -0.43
N VAL A 38 24.00 31.32 -1.39
CA VAL A 38 22.61 31.18 -1.87
C VAL A 38 22.38 29.81 -2.52
N VAL A 39 23.32 29.32 -3.34
CA VAL A 39 23.23 27.98 -3.96
C VAL A 39 23.28 26.88 -2.89
N GLN A 40 24.18 26.98 -1.90
CA GLN A 40 24.26 26.04 -0.78
C GLN A 40 22.96 26.03 0.06
N GLN A 41 22.42 27.21 0.38
CA GLN A 41 21.15 27.35 1.09
C GLN A 41 19.98 26.75 0.30
N GLN A 42 19.93 26.97 -1.02
CA GLN A 42 18.91 26.39 -1.89
C GLN A 42 19.03 24.86 -1.98
N GLN A 43 20.25 24.31 -2.02
CA GLN A 43 20.48 22.86 -1.97
C GLN A 43 20.07 22.27 -0.61
N ALA A 44 20.32 22.96 0.51
CA ALA A 44 19.88 22.54 1.84
C ALA A 44 18.35 22.48 1.93
N ARG A 45 17.64 23.53 1.47
CA ARG A 45 16.17 23.54 1.44
C ARG A 45 15.61 22.37 0.62
N ARG A 46 16.09 22.18 -0.62
CA ARG A 46 15.64 21.07 -1.49
C ARG A 46 15.81 19.67 -0.87
N LYS A 47 16.80 19.48 0.03
CA LYS A 47 16.94 18.22 0.78
C LYS A 47 15.83 18.04 1.82
N LEU A 48 15.53 19.08 2.60
CA LEU A 48 14.45 19.07 3.59
C LEU A 48 13.07 18.98 2.92
N ASP A 49 12.82 19.73 1.84
CA ASP A 49 11.61 19.63 1.01
C ASP A 49 11.37 18.19 0.53
N SER A 50 12.44 17.51 0.11
CA SER A 50 12.40 16.10 -0.32
C SER A 50 12.11 15.15 0.84
N GLN A 51 12.69 15.35 2.02
CA GLN A 51 12.40 14.56 3.23
C GLN A 51 10.96 14.73 3.71
N ILE A 52 10.44 15.96 3.71
CA ILE A 52 9.03 16.27 4.00
C ILE A 52 8.11 15.57 3.00
N ALA A 53 8.43 15.62 1.70
CA ALA A 53 7.67 14.91 0.67
C ALA A 53 7.80 13.38 0.77
N ALA A 54 8.91 12.84 1.27
CA ALA A 54 9.06 11.41 1.55
C ALA A 54 8.15 11.00 2.73
N HIS A 55 8.24 11.67 3.88
CA HIS A 55 7.41 11.34 5.05
C HIS A 55 5.91 11.54 4.82
N LYS A 56 5.51 12.51 3.99
CA LYS A 56 4.11 12.68 3.55
C LYS A 56 3.62 11.48 2.72
N ARG A 57 4.48 10.86 1.89
CA ARG A 57 4.16 9.60 1.17
C ARG A 57 4.18 8.39 2.10
N ASP A 58 5.23 8.24 2.93
CA ASP A 58 5.39 7.14 3.90
C ASP A 58 4.14 6.98 4.79
N ALA A 59 3.56 8.09 5.24
CA ALA A 59 2.35 8.10 6.07
C ALA A 59 1.15 7.54 5.30
N VAL A 60 0.89 8.02 4.09
CA VAL A 60 -0.21 7.55 3.23
C VAL A 60 -0.05 6.06 2.89
N ASP A 61 1.17 5.62 2.54
CA ASP A 61 1.44 4.22 2.21
C ASP A 61 1.26 3.29 3.43
N LYS A 62 1.65 3.74 4.64
CA LYS A 62 1.38 3.00 5.89
C LYS A 62 -0.11 2.88 6.17
N ILE A 63 -0.87 3.96 5.99
CA ILE A 63 -2.33 3.98 6.16
C ILE A 63 -3.01 3.04 5.15
N ALA A 64 -2.71 3.19 3.86
CA ALA A 64 -3.26 2.34 2.80
C ALA A 64 -2.92 0.85 3.00
N LYS A 65 -1.72 0.53 3.52
CA LYS A 65 -1.30 -0.83 3.86
C LYS A 65 -2.07 -1.41 5.05
N LEU A 66 -2.44 -0.60 6.05
CA LEU A 66 -3.33 -1.02 7.14
C LEU A 66 -4.77 -1.24 6.64
N GLU A 67 -5.31 -0.31 5.85
CA GLU A 67 -6.67 -0.42 5.29
C GLU A 67 -6.83 -1.64 4.38
N ARG A 68 -5.86 -1.91 3.50
CA ARG A 68 -5.85 -3.12 2.66
C ARG A 68 -5.82 -4.40 3.50
N LYS A 69 -5.00 -4.48 4.55
CA LYS A 69 -4.98 -5.64 5.47
C LYS A 69 -6.33 -5.87 6.14
N HIS A 70 -6.95 -4.78 6.61
CA HIS A 70 -8.24 -4.83 7.30
C HIS A 70 -9.40 -5.18 6.38
N ALA A 71 -9.43 -4.66 5.14
CA ALA A 71 -10.44 -5.03 4.16
C ALA A 71 -10.40 -6.53 3.82
N LEU A 72 -9.21 -7.12 3.74
CA LEU A 72 -9.02 -8.57 3.59
C LEU A 72 -9.50 -9.34 4.82
N SER A 73 -9.21 -8.83 6.03
CA SER A 73 -9.69 -9.42 7.30
C SER A 73 -11.22 -9.44 7.36
N ILE A 74 -11.87 -8.28 7.14
CA ILE A 74 -13.35 -8.15 7.07
C ILE A 74 -13.96 -9.15 6.09
N SER A 75 -13.35 -9.31 4.90
CA SER A 75 -13.86 -10.23 3.88
C SER A 75 -13.82 -11.68 4.35
N SER A 76 -12.73 -12.09 5.01
CA SER A 76 -12.58 -13.43 5.58
C SER A 76 -13.53 -13.67 6.76
N GLU A 77 -13.60 -12.73 7.71
CA GLU A 77 -14.48 -12.84 8.89
C GLU A 77 -15.96 -12.87 8.50
N ARG A 78 -16.41 -11.99 7.59
CA ARG A 78 -17.80 -12.01 7.06
C ARG A 78 -18.12 -13.23 6.20
N HIS A 79 -17.12 -13.89 5.62
CA HIS A 79 -17.33 -15.18 4.96
C HIS A 79 -17.57 -16.27 6.02
N GLN A 80 -16.67 -16.37 7.00
CA GLN A 80 -16.75 -17.36 8.10
C GLN A 80 -18.03 -17.21 8.94
N ALA A 81 -18.51 -15.98 9.16
CA ALA A 81 -19.71 -15.67 9.93
C ALA A 81 -21.01 -16.35 9.43
N ARG A 82 -21.06 -16.75 8.16
CA ARG A 82 -22.23 -17.38 7.52
C ARG A 82 -22.35 -18.87 7.79
N PHE A 83 -21.37 -19.46 8.48
CA PHE A 83 -21.29 -20.89 8.70
C PHE A 83 -21.35 -21.19 10.20
N LEU A 84 -22.19 -22.14 10.60
CA LEU A 84 -22.17 -22.64 11.97
C LEU A 84 -20.91 -23.49 12.17
N GLN A 85 -20.04 -23.05 13.08
CA GLN A 85 -18.90 -23.85 13.52
C GLN A 85 -19.40 -25.02 14.38
N THR A 86 -19.02 -26.23 14.00
CA THR A 86 -19.33 -27.45 14.76
C THR A 86 -18.32 -27.69 15.88
N VAL A 87 -18.73 -28.42 16.93
CA VAL A 87 -17.88 -28.81 18.07
C VAL A 87 -16.87 -29.93 17.76
N SER A 88 -16.64 -30.26 16.48
CA SER A 88 -15.60 -31.20 16.09
C SER A 88 -14.20 -30.56 16.19
N PRO A 89 -13.14 -31.32 16.52
CA PRO A 89 -11.78 -30.79 16.66
C PRO A 89 -11.19 -30.30 15.32
N ILE A 90 -11.76 -30.72 14.20
CA ILE A 90 -11.57 -30.10 12.88
C ILE A 90 -12.73 -29.12 12.69
N PRO A 91 -12.49 -27.84 12.32
CA PRO A 91 -13.55 -26.88 12.07
C PRO A 91 -14.33 -27.25 10.80
N ILE A 92 -15.45 -27.97 10.98
CA ILE A 92 -16.38 -28.27 9.89
C ILE A 92 -17.48 -27.22 9.91
N PHE A 93 -17.55 -26.46 8.81
CA PHE A 93 -18.53 -25.43 8.58
C PHE A 93 -19.87 -26.04 8.12
N TYR A 94 -20.88 -25.98 8.98
CA TYR A 94 -22.17 -26.62 8.73
C TYR A 94 -23.10 -25.71 7.91
N LEU A 95 -23.53 -26.21 6.74
CA LEU A 95 -24.42 -25.51 5.81
C LEU A 95 -25.66 -26.36 5.50
N PRO A 96 -26.76 -26.21 6.24
CA PRO A 96 -28.03 -26.87 5.96
C PRO A 96 -28.61 -26.50 4.59
N ALA A 97 -29.25 -27.45 3.91
CA ALA A 97 -30.10 -27.14 2.75
C ALA A 97 -31.36 -26.33 3.12
N ARG A 98 -31.77 -26.39 4.40
CA ARG A 98 -32.77 -25.52 5.05
C ARG A 98 -32.41 -25.36 6.52
N HIS A 99 -32.39 -24.13 7.03
CA HIS A 99 -32.21 -23.86 8.45
C HIS A 99 -33.51 -24.11 9.23
N THR A 100 -33.38 -24.51 10.49
CA THR A 100 -34.45 -24.40 11.49
C THR A 100 -34.47 -22.96 12.02
N LYS A 101 -35.53 -22.54 12.74
CA LYS A 101 -35.55 -21.20 13.35
C LYS A 101 -34.37 -21.00 14.33
N GLU A 102 -34.01 -22.04 15.07
CA GLU A 102 -32.89 -22.06 16.02
C GLU A 102 -31.54 -21.95 15.30
N THR A 103 -31.32 -22.75 14.27
CA THR A 103 -30.07 -22.70 13.48
C THR A 103 -29.98 -21.49 12.54
N GLN A 104 -31.09 -20.77 12.29
CA GLN A 104 -31.06 -19.45 11.68
C GLN A 104 -30.63 -18.40 12.71
N ALA A 105 -31.29 -18.34 13.88
CA ALA A 105 -30.95 -17.40 14.95
C ALA A 105 -29.48 -17.51 15.43
N LEU A 106 -28.90 -18.72 15.42
CA LEU A 106 -27.48 -18.92 15.70
C LEU A 106 -26.55 -18.34 14.61
N VAL A 107 -26.94 -18.37 13.32
CA VAL A 107 -26.18 -17.72 12.23
C VAL A 107 -26.33 -16.20 12.29
N ASP A 108 -27.54 -15.71 12.57
CA ASP A 108 -27.81 -14.29 12.69
C ASP A 108 -27.00 -13.69 13.86
N ALA A 109 -26.97 -14.38 15.01
CA ALA A 109 -26.15 -14.00 16.16
C ALA A 109 -24.63 -14.11 15.90
N SER A 110 -24.15 -15.12 15.15
CA SER A 110 -22.73 -15.18 14.77
C SER A 110 -22.33 -14.10 13.76
N MET A 111 -23.27 -13.67 12.91
CA MET A 111 -23.08 -12.51 12.05
C MET A 111 -23.03 -11.22 12.86
N GLU A 112 -23.98 -10.97 13.76
CA GLU A 112 -24.01 -9.78 14.63
C GLU A 112 -22.72 -9.66 15.46
N ALA A 113 -22.30 -10.72 16.15
CA ALA A 113 -21.06 -10.73 16.94
C ALA A 113 -19.80 -10.47 16.10
N ILE A 114 -19.77 -10.89 14.83
CA ILE A 114 -18.65 -10.60 13.92
C ILE A 114 -18.75 -9.16 13.36
N GLU A 115 -19.94 -8.61 13.17
CA GLU A 115 -20.11 -7.20 12.80
C GLU A 115 -19.68 -6.28 13.96
N GLU A 116 -20.00 -6.61 15.21
CA GLU A 116 -19.45 -5.93 16.40
C GLU A 116 -17.93 -6.02 16.46
N LYS A 117 -17.35 -7.21 16.23
CA LYS A 117 -15.89 -7.41 16.15
C LYS A 117 -15.24 -6.53 15.08
N ILE A 118 -15.88 -6.40 13.92
CA ILE A 118 -15.43 -5.54 12.81
C ILE A 118 -15.55 -4.05 13.20
N LEU A 119 -16.59 -3.65 13.93
CA LEU A 119 -16.72 -2.28 14.46
C LEU A 119 -15.66 -1.97 15.53
N ALA A 120 -15.27 -2.94 16.35
CA ALA A 120 -14.15 -2.81 17.29
C ALA A 120 -12.80 -2.68 16.55
N GLN A 121 -12.52 -3.53 15.57
CA GLN A 121 -11.32 -3.45 14.73
C GLN A 121 -11.22 -2.11 13.99
N ARG A 122 -12.34 -1.59 13.45
CA ARG A 122 -12.42 -0.25 12.83
C ARG A 122 -11.93 0.85 13.78
N ARG A 123 -12.45 0.90 15.01
CA ARG A 123 -12.06 1.88 16.03
C ARG A 123 -10.56 1.80 16.36
N GLU A 124 -10.03 0.58 16.49
CA GLU A 124 -8.61 0.35 16.75
C GLU A 124 -7.72 0.81 15.56
N ILE A 125 -8.16 0.58 14.33
CA ILE A 125 -7.44 0.97 13.12
C ILE A 125 -7.50 2.48 12.89
N ASP A 126 -8.63 3.12 13.12
CA ASP A 126 -8.71 4.58 13.01
C ASP A 126 -7.90 5.28 14.12
N ALA A 127 -7.72 4.65 15.29
CA ALA A 127 -6.73 5.09 16.28
C ALA A 127 -5.28 4.91 15.77
N LYS A 128 -4.96 3.77 15.13
CA LYS A 128 -3.64 3.54 14.50
C LYS A 128 -3.34 4.52 13.37
N LYS A 129 -4.33 4.90 12.54
CA LYS A 129 -4.22 5.96 11.53
C LYS A 129 -3.82 7.29 12.16
N ARG A 130 -4.61 7.76 13.14
CA ARG A 130 -4.33 9.01 13.88
C ARG A 130 -2.95 9.00 14.54
N SER A 131 -2.48 7.84 15.02
CA SER A 131 -1.12 7.71 15.55
C SER A 131 -0.04 7.87 14.48
N ILE A 132 -0.22 7.30 13.28
CA ILE A 132 0.71 7.43 12.14
C ILE A 132 0.67 8.87 11.59
N GLU A 133 -0.52 9.45 11.47
CA GLU A 133 -0.73 10.85 11.09
C GLU A 133 0.00 11.77 12.07
N ALA A 134 -0.24 11.67 13.37
CA ALA A 134 0.43 12.49 14.38
C ALA A 134 1.96 12.26 14.46
N GLU A 135 2.45 11.03 14.28
CA GLU A 135 3.89 10.75 14.22
C GLU A 135 4.54 11.40 12.99
N SER A 136 3.88 11.31 11.83
CA SER A 136 4.36 11.93 10.59
C SER A 136 4.27 13.45 10.63
N GLN A 137 3.18 14.02 11.16
CA GLN A 137 2.99 15.45 11.35
C GLN A 137 4.09 16.04 12.23
N ARG A 138 4.41 15.44 13.39
CA ARG A 138 5.52 15.90 14.24
C ARG A 138 6.88 15.90 13.53
N LYS A 139 7.12 14.93 12.64
CA LYS A 139 8.36 14.86 11.84
C LYS A 139 8.38 15.91 10.73
N ILE A 140 7.24 16.14 10.09
CA ILE A 140 7.02 17.18 9.09
C ILE A 140 7.21 18.56 9.72
N GLU A 141 6.56 18.84 10.85
CA GLU A 141 6.67 20.08 11.64
C GLU A 141 8.12 20.35 12.07
N ALA A 142 8.87 19.33 12.49
CA ALA A 142 10.28 19.47 12.83
C ALA A 142 11.15 19.89 11.63
N LEU A 143 10.93 19.27 10.46
CA LEU A 143 11.64 19.61 9.21
C LEU A 143 11.19 20.95 8.62
N GLU A 144 9.91 21.31 8.75
CA GLU A 144 9.35 22.60 8.34
C GLU A 144 9.85 23.74 9.26
N ALA A 145 10.09 23.46 10.55
CA ALA A 145 10.79 24.37 11.46
C ALA A 145 12.30 24.48 11.17
N GLU A 146 12.95 23.42 10.69
CA GLU A 146 14.34 23.48 10.21
C GLU A 146 14.44 24.31 8.91
N LEU A 147 13.50 24.14 7.98
CA LEU A 147 13.34 24.99 6.81
C LEU A 147 13.14 26.46 7.19
N ALA A 148 12.26 26.75 8.16
CA ALA A 148 12.03 28.11 8.65
C ALA A 148 13.31 28.75 9.21
N ARG A 149 14.09 28.02 10.01
CA ARG A 149 15.42 28.47 10.47
C ARG A 149 16.36 28.77 9.29
N LEU A 150 16.37 27.93 8.26
CA LEU A 150 17.10 28.15 6.99
C LEU A 150 16.50 29.24 6.08
N VAL A 151 15.39 29.86 6.46
CA VAL A 151 14.83 31.09 5.85
C VAL A 151 15.23 32.31 6.66
N ASP A 152 15.07 32.24 7.99
CA ASP A 152 15.27 33.37 8.90
C ASP A 152 16.75 33.72 9.14
N THR A 153 17.67 32.78 8.89
CA THR A 153 19.11 33.08 8.75
C THR A 153 19.36 33.95 7.50
N LYS A 154 19.07 35.25 7.60
CA LYS A 154 19.43 36.25 6.60
C LYS A 154 20.95 36.27 6.41
N PRO A 155 21.47 36.39 5.18
CA PRO A 155 22.91 36.38 4.89
C PRO A 155 23.64 37.69 5.27
N GLY A 156 23.13 38.42 6.27
CA GLY A 156 23.57 39.76 6.67
C GLY A 156 24.04 39.90 8.12
N ASP A 157 23.60 39.03 9.04
CA ASP A 157 24.26 38.91 10.34
C ASP A 157 25.52 38.06 10.20
N GLY A 158 26.67 38.66 10.52
CA GLY A 158 27.88 37.90 10.78
C GLY A 158 27.77 37.16 12.11
N PRO A 159 28.53 36.08 12.33
CA PRO A 159 28.61 35.48 13.66
C PRO A 159 29.13 36.54 14.63
N ARG A 160 28.31 36.86 15.64
CA ARG A 160 28.85 37.33 16.92
C ARG A 160 29.24 36.08 17.68
N ASP A 161 30.47 36.02 18.14
CA ASP A 161 30.98 34.94 18.99
C ASP A 161 30.47 35.07 20.43
N ASP A 162 29.15 35.21 20.59
CA ASP A 162 28.45 35.13 21.87
C ASP A 162 28.39 33.65 22.30
N VAL A 163 29.53 33.14 22.76
CA VAL A 163 29.73 31.78 23.24
C VAL A 163 29.62 31.75 24.77
N PRO A 164 28.46 31.37 25.37
CA PRO A 164 28.32 31.21 26.81
C PRO A 164 28.89 29.87 27.28
N THR A 165 30.21 29.69 27.14
CA THR A 165 30.93 28.57 27.79
C THR A 165 31.21 28.94 29.25
N ASP A 166 30.18 28.84 30.07
CA ASP A 166 30.33 28.95 31.53
C ASP A 166 31.21 27.79 32.09
N VAL A 167 31.86 28.06 33.21
CA VAL A 167 32.99 27.26 33.71
C VAL A 167 32.52 26.20 34.69
N THR A 168 32.78 24.92 34.40
CA THR A 168 32.76 23.85 35.42
C THR A 168 33.90 22.85 35.23
N THR A 169 35.10 23.32 35.57
CA THR A 169 36.19 22.57 36.23
C THR A 169 36.26 21.03 36.07
N SER A 170 37.26 20.55 35.34
CA SER A 170 38.18 19.50 35.84
C SER A 170 39.54 19.60 35.11
N PRO A 171 40.65 19.16 35.74
CA PRO A 171 41.99 19.59 35.31
C PRO A 171 42.78 18.53 34.51
N ARG A 172 43.70 19.05 33.67
CA ARG A 172 44.98 18.45 33.23
C ARG A 172 45.01 16.97 32.83
N ASP A 173 45.43 16.73 31.59
CA ASP A 173 46.78 16.18 31.44
C ASP A 173 47.49 16.70 30.18
N ILE A 174 48.81 16.49 30.07
CA ILE A 174 49.69 17.19 29.11
C ILE A 174 50.43 16.19 28.21
N ALA A 175 50.09 16.14 26.92
CA ALA A 175 50.97 15.60 25.88
C ALA A 175 50.58 16.12 24.47
N SER A 176 51.58 16.52 23.70
CA SER A 176 51.57 16.83 22.25
C SER A 176 52.97 16.43 21.71
N PRO A 177 53.32 16.60 20.42
CA PRO A 177 52.54 16.56 19.16
C PRO A 177 53.15 15.58 18.11
N SER A 178 52.46 15.39 16.97
CA SER A 178 53.00 15.11 15.61
C SER A 178 51.76 15.13 14.67
N GLU A 179 51.66 15.82 13.53
CA GLU A 179 52.56 15.97 12.37
C GLU A 179 52.85 14.65 11.65
N ASN A 180 52.08 14.33 10.59
CA ASN A 180 52.53 14.43 9.18
C ASN A 180 51.41 14.07 8.17
N ASP A 181 51.53 14.65 6.97
CA ASP A 181 51.17 14.19 5.59
C ASP A 181 50.07 13.12 5.39
N ASP A 182 48.99 13.36 4.62
CA ASP A 182 48.86 13.50 3.13
C ASP A 182 48.68 12.13 2.42
N VAL A 183 48.41 12.14 1.10
CA VAL A 183 48.35 11.00 0.15
C VAL A 183 46.97 10.32 -0.10
N VAL A 184 46.31 10.79 -1.16
CA VAL A 184 45.70 10.00 -2.28
C VAL A 184 44.52 9.03 -1.98
N GLN A 185 43.30 9.50 -2.26
CA GLN A 185 42.42 9.05 -3.37
C GLN A 185 42.34 7.53 -3.70
N ALA A 186 41.16 6.92 -3.48
CA ALA A 186 40.60 5.83 -4.32
C ALA A 186 39.08 5.66 -4.07
N ASP A 187 38.37 5.13 -5.07
CA ASP A 187 36.94 4.78 -5.04
C ASP A 187 36.69 3.30 -4.64
N GLU A 188 35.41 2.90 -4.63
CA GLU A 188 34.85 1.54 -4.45
C GLU A 188 34.87 0.88 -3.06
N PRO A 189 33.69 0.80 -2.40
CA PRO A 189 33.28 -0.35 -1.63
C PRO A 189 32.50 -1.34 -2.52
N SER A 190 33.12 -2.45 -2.91
CA SER A 190 32.40 -3.54 -3.59
C SER A 190 31.54 -4.32 -2.60
N ASN A 191 30.21 -4.12 -2.67
CA ASN A 191 29.26 -4.95 -1.93
C ASN A 191 28.75 -6.08 -2.83
N ARG A 192 29.38 -7.24 -2.66
CA ARG A 192 28.96 -8.52 -3.26
C ARG A 192 27.85 -9.17 -2.42
N ASP A 193 27.21 -10.15 -3.03
CA ASP A 193 26.05 -10.87 -2.54
C ASP A 193 26.31 -11.62 -1.22
N ASP A 194 25.35 -11.59 -0.29
CA ASP A 194 25.10 -12.66 0.68
C ASP A 194 23.58 -12.78 0.93
N GLU A 195 22.94 -13.77 0.32
CA GLU A 195 21.60 -14.21 0.70
C GLU A 195 21.72 -15.32 1.75
N SER A 196 21.30 -15.05 2.97
CA SER A 196 21.21 -16.06 4.03
C SER A 196 19.80 -16.11 4.66
N GLU A 197 18.92 -16.90 4.04
CA GLU A 197 17.70 -17.38 4.70
C GLU A 197 18.07 -18.22 5.94
N ALA A 198 17.79 -17.72 7.14
CA ALA A 198 18.00 -18.44 8.39
C ALA A 198 16.68 -18.70 9.11
N ASN A 199 16.30 -19.97 9.21
CA ASN A 199 15.16 -20.42 10.03
C ASN A 199 15.59 -20.41 11.51
N GLU A 200 14.88 -19.70 12.40
CA GLU A 200 14.81 -20.07 13.82
C GLU A 200 13.45 -20.71 14.12
N ALA A 201 13.51 -21.96 14.58
CA ALA A 201 12.37 -22.68 15.12
C ALA A 201 12.64 -23.03 16.59
N LYS A 202 11.55 -23.13 17.38
CA LYS A 202 11.48 -23.85 18.66
C LYS A 202 12.55 -23.54 19.73
N LYS A 203 12.17 -22.68 20.66
CA LYS A 203 12.47 -22.81 22.10
C LYS A 203 11.08 -22.68 22.74
N ASP A 204 10.43 -23.69 23.31
CA ASP A 204 10.88 -24.79 24.16
C ASP A 204 11.66 -24.25 25.37
N ALA A 205 10.91 -24.01 26.45
CA ALA A 205 11.37 -23.51 27.73
C ALA A 205 10.66 -24.32 28.81
N THR A 206 11.36 -25.31 29.34
CA THR A 206 10.85 -26.19 30.39
C THR A 206 10.77 -25.44 31.72
N VAL A 207 9.56 -25.30 32.27
CA VAL A 207 9.36 -24.90 33.67
C VAL A 207 8.72 -26.08 34.40
N ARG A 208 9.56 -26.87 35.08
CA ARG A 208 9.18 -27.50 36.34
C ARG A 208 9.48 -26.50 37.44
N ASP A 209 8.59 -26.37 38.42
CA ASP A 209 8.84 -27.00 39.73
C ASP A 209 7.59 -27.00 40.61
N ASP A 210 7.66 -27.85 41.64
CA ASP A 210 6.82 -27.99 42.83
C ASP A 210 5.34 -27.52 42.82
N ASN A 211 4.44 -28.51 42.86
CA ASN A 211 3.66 -28.68 44.10
C ASN A 211 3.41 -30.19 44.37
N SER A 212 3.50 -30.61 45.63
CA SER A 212 3.41 -32.02 46.04
C SER A 212 2.00 -32.42 46.51
N PRO A 213 1.61 -33.70 46.40
CA PRO A 213 0.29 -34.17 46.82
C PRO A 213 0.21 -34.42 48.34
N ALA A 214 -0.94 -34.07 48.94
CA ALA A 214 -1.34 -34.54 50.26
C ALA A 214 -2.54 -35.47 50.12
N ALA A 215 -2.49 -36.63 50.79
CA ALA A 215 -3.51 -37.67 50.68
C ALA A 215 -4.66 -37.49 51.69
N VAL A 216 -5.87 -37.90 51.30
CA VAL A 216 -6.96 -38.28 52.22
C VAL A 216 -7.64 -39.53 51.64
N GLU A 217 -7.96 -40.52 52.47
CA GLU A 217 -8.54 -41.81 52.06
C GLU A 217 -10.08 -41.84 52.10
N GLY A 218 -10.64 -42.79 51.34
CA GLY A 218 -11.92 -43.44 51.64
C GLY A 218 -13.19 -42.83 51.01
N ALA A 219 -14.29 -43.58 50.86
CA ALA A 219 -14.45 -45.05 50.92
C ALA A 219 -15.83 -45.44 50.34
N SER A 220 -15.96 -46.68 49.80
CA SER A 220 -17.24 -47.36 49.48
C SER A 220 -18.16 -46.76 48.39
N ALA A 221 -18.99 -47.51 47.66
CA ALA A 221 -19.07 -48.97 47.49
C ALA A 221 -19.78 -49.35 46.16
N GLN A 222 -19.54 -50.60 45.72
CA GLN A 222 -20.42 -51.51 44.95
C GLN A 222 -21.56 -50.95 44.06
N ALA A 223 -21.56 -51.27 42.76
CA ALA A 223 -22.35 -52.41 42.23
C ALA A 223 -22.25 -52.58 40.69
N THR A 224 -21.83 -53.77 40.26
CA THR A 224 -22.17 -54.41 38.96
C THR A 224 -23.31 -55.44 39.19
N PRO A 225 -23.85 -56.18 38.20
CA PRO A 225 -23.59 -56.21 36.74
C PRO A 225 -24.87 -56.13 35.86
N LEU A 226 -24.73 -56.13 34.52
CA LEU A 226 -25.20 -57.22 33.63
C LEU A 226 -25.22 -56.82 32.13
N SER A 227 -24.79 -57.76 31.27
CA SER A 227 -25.12 -57.76 29.83
C SER A 227 -26.45 -58.50 29.59
N PRO A 228 -26.99 -58.45 28.37
CA PRO A 228 -26.91 -59.69 27.57
C PRO A 228 -26.52 -59.48 26.10
N GLN A 229 -26.27 -60.59 25.42
CA GLN A 229 -25.91 -60.67 24.00
C GLN A 229 -27.13 -60.55 23.08
N GLY A 230 -26.92 -60.08 21.86
CA GLY A 230 -27.84 -60.25 20.72
C GLY A 230 -27.03 -60.66 19.48
N ALA A 231 -27.49 -61.67 18.75
CA ALA A 231 -26.79 -62.26 17.60
C ALA A 231 -27.65 -62.22 16.33
N SER A 232 -27.13 -62.76 15.21
CA SER A 232 -27.73 -62.84 13.85
C SER A 232 -27.77 -61.50 13.08
N SER A 233 -27.66 -61.46 11.74
CA SER A 233 -27.34 -62.51 10.75
C SER A 233 -26.81 -61.91 9.44
N SER A 234 -26.15 -62.75 8.63
CA SER A 234 -25.69 -62.45 7.27
C SER A 234 -26.82 -62.25 6.24
N VAL A 235 -26.56 -61.48 5.17
CA VAL A 235 -26.93 -61.68 3.74
C VAL A 235 -26.34 -60.47 2.98
N GLU A 236 -25.35 -60.60 2.10
CA GLU A 236 -25.31 -61.12 0.72
C GLU A 236 -25.85 -60.19 -0.40
N LYS A 237 -24.92 -59.50 -1.06
CA LYS A 237 -24.78 -59.23 -2.52
C LYS A 237 -25.83 -58.35 -3.28
N PRO A 238 -25.38 -57.41 -4.15
CA PRO A 238 -26.27 -56.51 -4.93
C PRO A 238 -26.54 -56.99 -6.37
N PRO A 239 -27.55 -56.39 -7.04
CA PRO A 239 -27.57 -56.27 -8.49
C PRO A 239 -27.87 -54.85 -9.03
N SER A 240 -26.98 -54.35 -9.90
CA SER A 240 -27.30 -53.40 -10.98
C SER A 240 -27.70 -54.21 -12.25
N PRO A 241 -27.88 -53.63 -13.46
CA PRO A 241 -28.32 -52.28 -13.85
C PRO A 241 -29.47 -52.31 -14.91
N VAL A 242 -30.16 -51.19 -15.17
CA VAL A 242 -31.01 -51.04 -16.39
C VAL A 242 -30.80 -49.67 -17.06
N LYS A 243 -30.78 -49.66 -18.40
CA LYS A 243 -30.57 -48.49 -19.28
C LYS A 243 -31.91 -47.93 -19.78
N LYS A 244 -32.02 -46.60 -19.98
CA LYS A 244 -32.45 -45.93 -21.25
C LYS A 244 -32.87 -44.46 -21.08
N SER A 245 -32.21 -43.58 -21.83
CA SER A 245 -32.75 -42.36 -22.45
C SER A 245 -33.47 -42.73 -23.79
N PRO A 246 -34.07 -41.83 -24.63
CA PRO A 246 -33.94 -40.36 -24.67
C PRO A 246 -35.16 -39.47 -25.09
N SER A 247 -35.14 -38.20 -24.65
CA SER A 247 -35.48 -36.97 -25.42
C SER A 247 -36.93 -36.81 -26.02
N PRO A 248 -37.23 -35.83 -26.93
CA PRO A 248 -37.55 -34.44 -26.53
C PRO A 248 -38.79 -33.78 -27.21
N VAL A 249 -39.42 -32.79 -26.55
CA VAL A 249 -40.43 -31.86 -27.12
C VAL A 249 -40.23 -30.48 -26.44
N LYS A 250 -39.66 -29.43 -27.06
CA LYS A 250 -40.10 -28.56 -28.20
C LYS A 250 -41.05 -27.42 -27.76
N MET A 251 -40.50 -26.19 -27.66
CA MET A 251 -41.27 -24.93 -27.61
C MET A 251 -41.76 -24.54 -29.03
N PRO A 252 -42.74 -23.60 -29.19
CA PRO A 252 -42.40 -22.17 -29.15
C PRO A 252 -43.47 -21.22 -28.54
N SER A 253 -43.06 -19.96 -28.34
CA SER A 253 -43.90 -18.75 -28.10
C SER A 253 -44.53 -18.24 -29.44
N PRO A 254 -45.21 -17.05 -29.59
CA PRO A 254 -45.30 -15.88 -28.68
C PRO A 254 -46.62 -15.05 -28.65
N ALA A 255 -46.59 -13.99 -27.81
CA ALA A 255 -47.20 -12.65 -27.94
C ALA A 255 -48.74 -12.43 -28.02
N LYS A 256 -49.27 -11.63 -27.07
CA LYS A 256 -49.83 -10.27 -27.33
C LYS A 256 -50.30 -9.52 -26.06
N THR A 257 -50.25 -8.19 -26.12
CA THR A 257 -50.82 -7.18 -25.19
C THR A 257 -51.41 -6.03 -26.05
N PRO A 258 -52.02 -4.97 -25.48
CA PRO A 258 -53.11 -4.88 -24.50
C PRO A 258 -54.39 -4.29 -25.19
N PRO A 259 -55.42 -3.73 -24.49
CA PRO A 259 -55.35 -2.36 -23.94
C PRO A 259 -56.12 -2.11 -22.60
N SER A 260 -56.03 -0.87 -22.09
CA SER A 260 -56.66 -0.25 -20.90
C SER A 260 -58.13 0.21 -21.16
N PRO A 261 -58.87 1.08 -20.39
CA PRO A 261 -58.47 2.14 -19.42
C PRO A 261 -59.41 2.44 -18.18
N VAL A 262 -59.11 3.55 -17.44
CA VAL A 262 -59.94 4.35 -16.46
C VAL A 262 -60.49 3.67 -15.16
N LYS A 263 -60.78 4.35 -14.02
CA LYS A 263 -60.78 5.78 -13.59
C LYS A 263 -60.53 5.92 -12.05
N ALA A 264 -60.22 7.13 -11.56
CA ALA A 264 -60.12 7.53 -10.13
C ALA A 264 -61.30 8.47 -9.72
N PRO A 265 -61.34 9.26 -8.61
CA PRO A 265 -60.46 9.42 -7.42
C PRO A 265 -61.17 9.64 -6.03
N SER A 266 -60.40 9.87 -4.95
CA SER A 266 -60.69 10.68 -3.73
C SER A 266 -59.32 10.92 -3.03
N ALA A 267 -58.90 12.09 -2.48
CA ALA A 267 -59.52 13.06 -1.56
C ALA A 267 -59.73 12.49 -0.14
N GLU A 268 -59.26 13.04 0.98
CA GLU A 268 -58.48 14.26 1.34
C GLU A 268 -57.74 14.00 2.70
N GLN A 269 -57.00 14.86 3.44
CA GLN A 269 -56.76 16.32 3.57
C GLN A 269 -55.28 16.53 4.11
N GLN A 270 -54.57 17.65 3.90
CA GLN A 270 -54.32 18.83 4.80
C GLN A 270 -53.77 18.52 6.24
N GLU A 271 -52.84 19.26 6.87
CA GLU A 271 -52.29 20.64 6.68
C GLU A 271 -50.74 20.76 6.86
N SER A 272 -50.13 21.71 6.13
CA SER A 272 -49.14 22.80 6.45
C SER A 272 -48.03 22.66 7.53
N CYS A 273 -46.95 23.49 7.56
CA CYS A 273 -46.62 24.73 6.83
C CYS A 273 -45.09 24.93 6.64
N ASP A 274 -44.72 25.68 5.58
CA ASP A 274 -43.62 26.66 5.36
C ASP A 274 -42.18 26.40 5.89
N ASP A 275 -41.09 26.89 5.25
CA ASP A 275 -40.91 28.13 4.48
C ASP A 275 -39.96 27.97 3.25
N ALA A 276 -39.86 29.01 2.41
CA ALA A 276 -39.17 29.09 1.12
C ALA A 276 -37.62 29.25 1.24
N ILE A 277 -36.82 29.26 0.15
CA ILE A 277 -36.72 30.28 -0.91
C ILE A 277 -36.37 29.66 -2.29
N GLU A 278 -36.74 30.36 -3.37
CA GLU A 278 -36.71 29.91 -4.78
C GLU A 278 -35.78 30.74 -5.69
N SER A 279 -34.97 30.09 -6.55
CA SER A 279 -34.60 30.49 -7.94
C SER A 279 -33.67 29.43 -8.57
N LYS A 280 -33.90 28.78 -9.73
CA LYS A 280 -34.10 29.26 -11.14
C LYS A 280 -32.83 29.94 -11.73
N GLN A 281 -32.35 29.68 -12.96
CA GLN A 281 -32.90 29.05 -14.19
C GLN A 281 -31.77 28.26 -14.95
N GLU A 282 -32.05 27.17 -15.69
CA GLU A 282 -32.22 27.05 -17.19
C GLU A 282 -31.04 27.54 -18.07
N VAL A 283 -30.67 26.94 -19.21
CA VAL A 283 -31.11 25.71 -19.93
C VAL A 283 -29.92 24.70 -19.99
N SER A 284 -29.64 23.75 -20.91
CA SER A 284 -30.12 23.23 -22.22
C SER A 284 -29.86 21.68 -22.25
N GLU A 285 -30.17 20.79 -23.19
CA GLU A 285 -30.42 20.77 -24.66
C GLU A 285 -29.17 20.96 -25.57
N GLY A 286 -28.86 20.13 -26.57
CA GLY A 286 -29.37 18.78 -26.94
C GLY A 286 -29.23 18.49 -28.45
N MET A 287 -28.53 17.41 -28.86
CA MET A 287 -28.49 16.94 -30.25
C MET A 287 -27.95 15.48 -30.35
N ASP A 288 -28.67 14.60 -31.04
CA ASP A 288 -28.17 13.31 -31.54
C ASP A 288 -27.45 13.49 -32.90
N ASP A 289 -26.53 12.58 -33.26
CA ASP A 289 -26.46 12.03 -34.63
C ASP A 289 -25.69 10.69 -34.68
N ASP A 290 -25.98 9.86 -35.69
CA ASP A 290 -25.47 8.48 -35.87
C ASP A 290 -24.60 8.40 -37.14
N ALA A 291 -23.28 8.32 -36.97
CA ALA A 291 -22.32 8.28 -38.08
C ALA A 291 -21.37 7.07 -37.99
N LYS A 292 -21.53 6.17 -38.96
CA LYS A 292 -20.81 4.90 -39.13
C LYS A 292 -19.57 5.07 -40.03
N THR A 293 -18.85 3.96 -40.25
CA THR A 293 -17.92 3.65 -41.36
C THR A 293 -16.51 4.25 -41.37
N GLU A 294 -15.55 3.37 -41.08
CA GLU A 294 -14.42 2.98 -41.95
C GLU A 294 -13.22 3.92 -42.25
N SER A 295 -12.11 3.58 -41.58
CA SER A 295 -10.90 3.01 -42.23
C SER A 295 -9.74 3.92 -42.69
N VAL A 296 -8.60 3.23 -42.85
CA VAL A 296 -7.35 3.59 -43.55
C VAL A 296 -6.34 4.45 -42.75
N GLU A 297 -5.17 3.83 -42.53
CA GLU A 297 -3.81 4.36 -42.27
C GLU A 297 -3.58 5.44 -41.18
N GLY A 298 -2.50 5.41 -40.40
CA GLY A 298 -1.39 4.45 -40.36
C GLY A 298 -0.05 5.17 -40.19
N ASP A 299 0.61 5.02 -39.04
CA ASP A 299 1.98 5.51 -38.85
C ASP A 299 2.81 4.51 -38.03
N HIS A 300 4.10 4.44 -38.33
CA HIS A 300 5.00 3.33 -38.01
C HIS A 300 6.15 3.82 -37.11
N ALA A 301 5.92 3.85 -35.81
CA ALA A 301 7.00 4.04 -34.83
C ALA A 301 7.85 2.77 -34.72
N GLU A 302 8.87 2.62 -35.58
CA GLU A 302 9.90 1.62 -35.40
C GLU A 302 10.68 1.87 -34.11
N THR A 303 10.63 0.93 -33.16
CA THR A 303 11.70 0.72 -32.18
C THR A 303 12.24 -0.69 -32.34
N LYS A 304 13.20 -0.85 -33.25
CA LYS A 304 14.08 -2.03 -33.27
C LYS A 304 15.01 -1.95 -32.07
N ASP A 305 14.71 -2.70 -31.01
CA ASP A 305 15.72 -3.05 -30.02
C ASP A 305 15.71 -4.56 -29.78
N ALA A 306 16.72 -5.24 -30.35
CA ALA A 306 16.84 -6.68 -30.35
C ALA A 306 17.93 -7.11 -29.36
N SER A 307 17.63 -7.08 -28.06
CA SER A 307 18.47 -7.72 -27.04
C SER A 307 17.64 -8.37 -25.93
N ALA A 308 18.08 -9.55 -25.49
CA ALA A 308 17.65 -10.28 -24.29
C ALA A 308 16.15 -10.18 -23.90
N ALA A 309 15.28 -10.90 -24.63
CA ALA A 309 13.88 -11.05 -24.21
C ALA A 309 13.78 -11.72 -22.82
N PRO A 310 13.05 -11.14 -21.84
CA PRO A 310 12.79 -11.82 -20.58
C PRO A 310 11.94 -13.07 -20.82
N ALA A 311 12.27 -14.18 -20.14
CA ALA A 311 11.60 -15.45 -20.34
C ALA A 311 10.11 -15.37 -19.94
N LEU A 312 9.23 -15.23 -20.94
CA LEU A 312 7.78 -15.21 -20.78
C LEU A 312 7.29 -16.60 -20.34
N ILE A 313 7.06 -16.80 -19.04
CA ILE A 313 6.54 -18.06 -18.47
C ILE A 313 5.01 -18.13 -18.72
N PRO A 314 4.52 -18.92 -19.70
CA PRO A 314 3.12 -18.78 -20.15
C PRO A 314 2.11 -19.26 -19.10
N SER A 315 2.51 -20.23 -18.28
CA SER A 315 1.72 -20.77 -17.17
C SER A 315 1.32 -19.70 -16.12
N LYS A 316 2.11 -18.62 -15.96
CA LYS A 316 1.81 -17.50 -15.05
C LYS A 316 0.81 -16.48 -15.61
N LEU A 317 0.61 -16.42 -16.93
CA LEU A 317 -0.29 -15.47 -17.59
C LEU A 317 -1.78 -15.80 -17.37
N LYS A 318 -2.66 -14.80 -17.52
CA LYS A 318 -4.12 -14.98 -17.53
C LYS A 318 -4.61 -15.43 -18.91
N VAL A 319 -5.82 -16.01 -18.97
CA VAL A 319 -6.42 -16.49 -20.23
C VAL A 319 -6.57 -15.39 -21.28
N VAL A 320 -6.81 -14.14 -20.87
CA VAL A 320 -6.90 -12.98 -21.79
C VAL A 320 -5.54 -12.67 -22.41
N GLU A 321 -4.48 -12.58 -21.59
CA GLU A 321 -3.10 -12.32 -21.99
C GLU A 321 -2.59 -13.45 -22.92
N LEU A 322 -2.84 -14.72 -22.57
CA LEU A 322 -2.55 -15.88 -23.41
C LEU A 322 -3.22 -15.79 -24.79
N ARG A 323 -4.51 -15.41 -24.83
CA ARG A 323 -5.22 -15.22 -26.11
C ARG A 323 -4.70 -14.04 -26.91
N GLN A 324 -4.23 -12.97 -26.27
CA GLN A 324 -3.58 -11.84 -26.95
C GLN A 324 -2.25 -12.27 -27.60
N HIS A 325 -1.36 -12.96 -26.87
CA HIS A 325 -0.10 -13.46 -27.42
C HIS A 325 -0.29 -14.50 -28.52
N LEU A 326 -1.28 -15.39 -28.40
CA LEU A 326 -1.62 -16.35 -29.47
C LEU A 326 -2.21 -15.64 -30.69
N LYS A 327 -3.13 -14.67 -30.52
CA LYS A 327 -3.71 -13.89 -31.61
C LYS A 327 -2.65 -13.07 -32.35
N ALA A 328 -1.71 -12.46 -31.63
CA ALA A 328 -0.58 -11.73 -32.22
C ALA A 328 0.36 -12.62 -33.05
N ARG A 329 0.31 -13.95 -32.85
CA ARG A 329 1.06 -14.98 -33.59
C ARG A 329 0.20 -15.73 -34.62
N GLY A 330 -1.05 -15.34 -34.83
CA GLY A 330 -1.98 -16.02 -35.73
C GLY A 330 -2.45 -17.40 -35.28
N LEU A 331 -2.23 -17.77 -34.01
CA LEU A 331 -2.54 -19.10 -33.46
C LEU A 331 -3.97 -19.17 -32.89
N ASP A 332 -4.58 -20.37 -32.88
CA ASP A 332 -5.93 -20.54 -32.36
C ASP A 332 -6.03 -20.22 -30.86
N THR A 333 -7.08 -19.47 -30.51
CA THR A 333 -7.38 -18.94 -29.18
C THR A 333 -8.49 -19.71 -28.46
N LYS A 334 -9.07 -20.75 -29.08
CA LYS A 334 -10.08 -21.64 -28.49
C LYS A 334 -9.44 -22.74 -27.63
N GLY A 335 -10.11 -23.16 -26.57
CA GLY A 335 -9.63 -24.19 -25.63
C GLY A 335 -9.62 -23.71 -24.18
N LEU A 336 -9.17 -24.59 -23.29
CA LEU A 336 -8.93 -24.31 -21.87
C LEU A 336 -7.59 -23.59 -21.67
N LYS A 337 -7.29 -23.12 -20.44
CA LYS A 337 -6.03 -22.40 -20.16
C LYS A 337 -4.82 -23.23 -20.59
N ASP A 338 -4.82 -24.51 -20.27
CA ASP A 338 -3.66 -25.39 -20.45
C ASP A 338 -3.36 -25.66 -21.93
N ASP A 339 -4.37 -25.65 -22.79
CA ASP A 339 -4.19 -25.75 -24.25
C ASP A 339 -3.53 -24.49 -24.81
N LEU A 340 -3.91 -23.32 -24.29
CA LEU A 340 -3.37 -22.02 -24.70
C LEU A 340 -1.93 -21.84 -24.19
N VAL A 341 -1.65 -22.31 -22.98
CA VAL A 341 -0.30 -22.38 -22.41
C VAL A 341 0.60 -23.26 -23.29
N LYS A 342 0.21 -24.51 -23.55
CA LYS A 342 0.99 -25.46 -24.37
C LYS A 342 1.26 -24.93 -25.79
N ARG A 343 0.27 -24.30 -26.44
CA ARG A 343 0.48 -23.70 -27.78
C ARG A 343 1.44 -22.51 -27.75
N LEU A 344 1.39 -21.69 -26.70
CA LEU A 344 2.30 -20.55 -26.59
C LEU A 344 3.73 -20.99 -26.23
N GLU A 345 3.86 -22.02 -25.38
CA GLU A 345 5.14 -22.69 -25.07
C GLU A 345 5.74 -23.35 -26.32
N GLN A 346 4.96 -24.11 -27.09
CA GLN A 346 5.40 -24.71 -28.36
C GLN A 346 5.80 -23.65 -29.40
N ALA A 347 5.11 -22.51 -29.44
CA ALA A 347 5.47 -21.38 -30.31
C ALA A 347 6.61 -20.50 -29.74
N LEU A 348 7.12 -20.77 -28.54
CA LEU A 348 8.31 -20.13 -27.97
C LEU A 348 9.56 -21.04 -28.05
N ALA A 349 9.37 -22.32 -28.40
CA ALA A 349 10.43 -23.31 -28.59
C ALA A 349 10.84 -23.52 -30.07
N ASN A 350 10.17 -22.83 -31.00
CA ASN A 350 10.45 -22.77 -32.44
C ASN A 350 10.94 -21.37 -32.82
#